data_AF-A0A127M1J9-F1
#
_entry.id   AF-A0A127M1J9-F1
#
_cell.length_a   1.000
_cell.length_b   1.000
_cell.length_c   1.000
_cell.angle_alpha   90.00
_cell.angle_beta   90.00
_cell.angle_gamma   90.00
#
_symmetry.space_group_name_H-M   'P 1'
#
loop_
_entity.id
_entity.type
_entity.pdbx_description
1 polymer ?
#
loop_
_entity_poly.entity_id
_entity_poly.type
_entity_poly.pdbx_seq_one_letter_code
_entity_poly.pdbx_strand_id
1 'polypeptide(L)'
;MHLIIEGSELANYKFKAGQYLEIKPPNSIDSWRSFSMANTPNEDGRIELIIKIIANGEFSNYLKDAAKVGDRIELRGPYGQFQLSETSADIIMVAGGSGMAPIIAMLNQLVAEKSSRNIRFFLRRAGM
;
A
#
# COMPACT_ATOMS: atom_id res chain seq x y z
N MET A 1 -8.89 0.69 6.92
CA MET A 1 -7.92 0.95 8.01
C MET A 1 -6.63 1.43 7.38
N HIS A 2 -6.01 2.47 7.94
CA HIS A 2 -4.67 2.91 7.55
C HIS A 2 -3.67 2.28 8.53
N LEU A 3 -2.75 1.47 8.02
CA LEU A 3 -1.67 0.86 8.80
C LEU A 3 -0.34 1.48 8.37
N ILE A 4 0.42 1.96 9.35
CA ILE A 4 1.77 2.48 9.14
C ILE A 4 2.74 1.49 9.79
N ILE A 5 3.75 1.09 9.03
CA ILE A 5 4.85 0.26 9.49
C ILE A 5 6.10 1.12 9.41
N GLU A 6 6.79 1.24 10.54
CA GLU A 6 8.01 2.03 10.65
C GLU A 6 9.14 1.19 11.24
N GLY A 7 10.37 1.47 10.80
CA GLY A 7 11.55 0.77 11.28
C GLY A 7 12.81 1.26 10.59
N SER A 8 13.95 1.25 11.29
CA SER A 8 15.22 1.68 10.71
C SER A 8 15.63 0.83 9.50
N GLU A 9 15.22 -0.44 9.44
CA GLU A 9 15.49 -1.29 8.27
C GLU A 9 14.74 -0.82 7.02
N LEU A 10 13.66 -0.05 7.19
CA LEU A 10 12.84 0.46 6.09
C LEU A 10 13.39 1.74 5.45
N ALA A 11 14.33 2.44 6.09
CA ALA A 11 14.89 3.69 5.57
C ALA A 11 15.56 3.52 4.19
N ASN A 12 16.02 2.30 3.88
CA ASN A 12 16.63 1.95 2.59
C ASN A 12 15.77 0.95 1.78
N TYR A 13 14.50 0.78 2.13
CA TYR A 13 13.61 -0.16 1.46
C TYR A 13 13.21 0.40 0.08
N LYS A 14 13.82 -0.16 -0.97
CA LYS A 14 13.64 0.29 -2.35
C LYS A 14 12.45 -0.40 -2.99
N PHE A 15 11.37 0.35 -3.22
CA PHE A 15 10.21 -0.08 -4.01
C PHE A 15 9.81 0.98 -5.03
N LYS A 16 8.77 0.74 -5.81
CA LYS A 16 8.17 1.71 -6.72
C LYS A 16 6.69 1.89 -6.41
N ALA A 17 6.15 3.08 -6.66
CA ALA A 17 4.71 3.31 -6.49
C ALA A 17 3.90 2.30 -7.30
N GLY A 18 2.89 1.70 -6.65
CA GLY A 18 2.05 0.66 -7.22
C GLY A 18 2.51 -0.78 -6.95
N GLN A 19 3.71 -0.98 -6.43
CA GLN A 19 4.14 -2.29 -5.93
C GLN A 19 3.37 -2.70 -4.67
N TYR A 20 3.51 -3.96 -4.28
CA TYR A 20 2.99 -4.51 -3.03
C TYR A 20 4.10 -5.21 -2.23
N LEU A 21 3.83 -5.46 -0.96
CA LEU A 21 4.62 -6.35 -0.11
C LEU A 21 3.72 -7.42 0.49
N GLU A 22 4.32 -8.43 1.10
CA GLU A 22 3.59 -9.45 1.84
C GLU A 22 3.82 -9.33 3.33
N ILE A 23 2.74 -9.49 4.10
CA ILE A 23 2.76 -9.56 5.56
C ILE A 23 2.38 -10.97 5.99
N LYS A 24 3.12 -11.50 6.96
CA LYS A 24 2.71 -12.70 7.70
C LYS A 24 1.85 -12.29 8.89
N PRO A 25 0.57 -12.73 8.97
CA PRO A 25 -0.25 -12.50 10.15
C PRO A 25 0.40 -13.18 11.37
N PRO A 26 0.40 -12.53 12.55
CA PRO A 26 0.94 -13.14 13.76
C PRO A 26 0.26 -14.48 14.07
N ASN A 27 1.05 -15.46 14.53
CA ASN A 27 0.64 -16.84 14.81
C ASN A 27 0.20 -17.66 13.59
N SER A 28 0.30 -17.13 12.37
CA SER A 28 0.05 -17.91 11.17
C SER A 28 1.24 -18.84 10.88
N ILE A 29 0.97 -20.10 10.55
CA ILE A 29 2.03 -21.10 10.29
C ILE A 29 2.77 -20.77 8.99
N ASP A 30 2.04 -20.50 7.91
CA ASP A 30 2.65 -20.17 6.61
C ASP A 30 1.75 -19.32 5.68
N SER A 31 0.88 -18.48 6.26
CA SER A 31 0.01 -17.62 5.46
C SER A 31 0.66 -16.25 5.25
N TRP A 32 0.88 -15.88 3.99
CA TRP A 32 1.33 -14.54 3.59
C TRP A 32 0.19 -13.80 2.89
N ARG A 33 0.10 -12.49 3.10
CA ARG A 33 -0.96 -11.66 2.51
C ARG A 33 -0.36 -10.44 1.84
N SER A 34 -0.71 -10.24 0.58
CA SER A 34 -0.23 -9.13 -0.24
C SER A 34 -0.99 -7.83 0.05
N PHE A 35 -0.26 -6.74 0.26
CA PHE A 35 -0.81 -5.40 0.45
C PHE A 35 -0.01 -4.38 -0.38
N SER A 36 -0.71 -3.64 -1.24
CA SER A 36 -0.10 -2.55 -2.01
C SER A 36 0.32 -1.40 -1.09
N MET A 37 1.53 -0.87 -1.32
CA MET A 37 2.00 0.33 -0.64
C MET A 37 1.21 1.56 -1.13
N ALA A 38 0.83 2.41 -0.19
CA ALA A 38 0.04 3.62 -0.41
C ALA A 38 0.88 4.90 -0.51
N ASN A 39 2.16 4.80 -0.15
CA ASN A 39 3.14 5.88 -0.22
C ASN A 39 4.20 5.63 -1.29
N THR A 40 5.01 6.64 -1.56
CA THR A 40 6.25 6.52 -2.36
C THR A 40 7.42 6.09 -1.46
N PRO A 41 8.52 5.57 -2.05
CA PRO A 41 9.78 5.42 -1.32
C PRO A 41 10.15 6.72 -0.62
N ASN A 42 10.61 6.61 0.61
CA ASN A 42 10.94 7.73 1.48
C ASN A 42 12.13 7.37 2.37
N GLU A 43 12.82 8.40 2.85
CA GLU A 43 13.94 8.27 3.78
C GLU A 43 13.47 8.14 5.25
N ASP A 44 12.18 8.41 5.51
CA ASP A 44 11.58 8.35 6.85
C ASP A 44 11.41 6.92 7.38
N GLY A 45 11.71 5.90 6.58
CA GLY A 45 11.61 4.49 6.96
C GLY A 45 10.19 4.04 7.21
N ARG A 46 9.22 4.55 6.42
CA ARG A 46 7.80 4.25 6.57
C ARG A 46 7.21 3.55 5.37
N ILE A 47 6.34 2.59 5.66
CA ILE A 47 5.42 1.97 4.70
C ILE A 47 3.99 2.21 5.15
N GLU A 48 3.17 2.74 4.25
CA GLU A 48 1.76 3.00 4.48
C GLU A 48 0.90 2.01 3.69
N LEU A 49 -0.11 1.43 4.35
CA LEU A 49 -1.00 0.44 3.76
C LEU A 49 -2.46 0.81 4.02
N ILE A 50 -3.32 0.61 3.01
CA ILE A 50 -4.77 0.76 3.17
C ILE A 50 -5.39 -0.63 3.18
N ILE A 51 -5.80 -1.09 4.37
CA ILE A 51 -6.28 -2.45 4.61
C ILE A 51 -7.80 -2.44 4.76
N LYS A 52 -8.47 -3.28 3.98
CA LYS A 52 -9.89 -3.62 4.20
C LYS A 52 -9.96 -4.72 5.25
N ILE A 53 -10.66 -4.45 6.35
CA ILE A 53 -10.99 -5.45 7.37
C ILE A 53 -12.10 -6.34 6.80
N ILE A 54 -11.86 -7.65 6.77
CA ILE A 54 -12.82 -8.66 6.31
C ILE A 54 -13.16 -9.61 7.45
N ALA A 55 -14.41 -10.09 7.48
CA ALA A 55 -14.83 -11.09 8.44
C ALA A 55 -14.01 -12.38 8.27
N ASN A 56 -13.60 -12.98 9.38
CA ASN A 56 -12.84 -14.24 9.43
C ASN A 56 -11.46 -14.18 8.74
N GLY A 57 -10.92 -12.99 8.45
CA GLY A 57 -9.55 -12.87 7.93
C GLY A 57 -8.55 -12.88 9.08
N GLU A 58 -7.56 -13.79 9.05
CA GLU A 58 -6.53 -13.90 10.10
C GLU A 58 -5.89 -12.56 10.46
N PHE A 59 -5.37 -11.84 9.45
CA PHE A 59 -4.77 -10.53 9.68
C PHE A 59 -5.80 -9.48 10.08
N SER A 60 -7.02 -9.54 9.54
CA SER A 60 -8.11 -8.63 9.91
C SER A 60 -8.49 -8.77 11.39
N ASN A 61 -8.56 -10.00 11.90
CA ASN A 61 -8.83 -10.29 13.30
C ASN A 61 -7.67 -9.83 14.18
N TYR A 62 -6.42 -10.13 13.80
CA TYR A 62 -5.24 -9.63 14.53
C TYR A 62 -5.26 -8.09 14.63
N LEU A 63 -5.45 -7.40 13.51
CA LEU A 63 -5.47 -5.93 13.45
C LEU A 63 -6.61 -5.31 14.26
N LYS A 64 -7.75 -5.99 14.36
CA LYS A 64 -8.92 -5.49 15.08
C LYS A 64 -8.83 -5.75 16.58
N ASP A 65 -8.37 -6.93 16.96
CA ASP A 65 -8.59 -7.47 18.31
C ASP A 65 -7.31 -7.52 19.16
N ALA A 66 -6.12 -7.50 18.54
CA ALA A 66 -4.86 -7.77 19.24
C ALA A 66 -3.73 -6.77 18.95
N ALA A 67 -3.67 -6.19 17.74
CA ALA A 67 -2.56 -5.35 17.31
C ALA A 67 -2.39 -4.10 18.18
N LYS A 68 -1.14 -3.78 18.51
CA LYS A 68 -0.75 -2.58 19.25
C LYS A 68 0.40 -1.86 18.54
N VAL A 69 0.47 -0.54 18.75
CA VAL A 69 1.64 0.24 18.32
C VAL A 69 2.89 -0.35 18.99
N GLY A 70 3.94 -0.56 18.19
CA GLY A 70 5.19 -1.19 18.62
C GLY A 70 5.25 -2.70 18.39
N ASP A 71 4.14 -3.34 17.98
CA ASP A 71 4.18 -4.74 17.57
C ASP A 71 5.07 -4.93 16.34
N ARG A 72 5.80 -6.05 16.32
CA ARG A 72 6.64 -6.43 15.18
C ARG A 72 5.82 -7.16 14.13
N ILE A 73 6.05 -6.82 12.87
CA ILE A 73 5.42 -7.47 11.71
C ILE A 73 6.52 -8.01 10.81
N GLU A 74 6.35 -9.26 10.34
CA GLU A 74 7.23 -9.84 9.34
C GLU A 74 6.76 -9.44 7.93
N LEU A 75 7.72 -8.97 7.13
CA LEU A 75 7.49 -8.42 5.79
C LEU A 75 8.35 -9.17 4.77
N ARG A 76 7.86 -9.33 3.55
CA ARG A 76 8.66 -9.76 2.39
C ARG A 76 8.29 -8.96 1.14
N GLY A 77 9.24 -8.79 0.25
CA GLY A 77 9.09 -7.99 -0.98
C GLY A 77 10.22 -6.98 -1.16
N PRO A 78 10.02 -5.95 -2.01
CA PRO A 78 8.75 -5.63 -2.70
C PRO A 78 8.47 -6.53 -3.91
N TYR A 79 7.22 -6.52 -4.37
CA TYR A 79 6.73 -7.31 -5.49
C TYR A 79 5.82 -6.49 -6.43
N GLY A 80 5.57 -7.04 -7.62
CA GLY A 80 4.61 -6.50 -8.58
C GLY A 80 5.21 -5.53 -9.61
N GLN A 81 4.49 -5.38 -10.71
CA GLN A 81 4.86 -4.57 -11.88
C GLN A 81 3.81 -3.49 -12.22
N PHE A 82 2.80 -3.30 -11.37
CA PHE A 82 1.81 -2.25 -11.56
C PHE A 82 2.46 -0.89 -11.29
N GLN A 83 2.86 -0.21 -12.36
CA GLN A 83 3.65 1.03 -12.33
C GLN A 83 3.15 1.97 -13.43
N LEU A 84 3.45 3.27 -13.29
CA LEU A 84 3.18 4.24 -14.34
C LEU A 84 4.05 3.94 -15.57
N SER A 85 3.45 3.96 -16.76
CA SER A 85 4.20 3.92 -18.01
C SER A 85 4.94 5.24 -18.24
N GLU A 86 6.17 5.14 -18.73
CA GLU A 86 7.06 6.26 -19.08
C GLU A 86 6.63 6.90 -20.42
N THR A 87 5.44 7.50 -20.44
CA THR A 87 4.88 8.19 -21.61
C THR A 87 4.23 9.51 -21.20
N SER A 88 3.91 10.36 -22.18
CA SER A 88 3.18 11.61 -21.98
C SER A 88 1.66 11.47 -22.07
N ALA A 89 1.13 10.25 -22.26
CA ALA A 89 -0.29 10.02 -22.46
C ALA A 89 -1.12 10.41 -21.22
N ASP A 90 -2.35 10.85 -21.43
CA ASP A 90 -3.34 11.06 -20.37
C ASP A 90 -3.49 9.81 -19.49
N ILE A 91 -3.73 10.01 -18.19
CA ILE A 91 -3.90 8.92 -17.23
C ILE A 91 -5.35 8.90 -16.74
N ILE A 92 -5.97 7.72 -16.80
CA ILE A 92 -7.23 7.43 -16.14
C ILE A 92 -6.96 6.39 -15.05
N MET A 93 -7.27 6.76 -13.81
CA MET A 93 -7.13 5.91 -12.63
C MET A 93 -8.53 5.56 -12.11
N VAL A 94 -8.77 4.28 -11.83
CA VAL A 94 -10.06 3.81 -11.29
C VAL A 94 -9.80 2.93 -10.07
N ALA A 95 -10.32 3.33 -8.91
CA ALA A 95 -10.22 2.55 -7.67
C ALA A 95 -11.59 2.25 -7.05
N GLY A 96 -11.60 1.22 -6.21
CA GLY A 96 -12.66 0.95 -5.25
C GLY A 96 -12.09 0.35 -3.96
N GLY A 97 -12.61 0.78 -2.81
CA GLY A 97 -12.16 0.29 -1.51
C GLY A 97 -10.64 0.46 -1.30
N SER A 98 -9.98 -0.58 -0.78
CA SER A 98 -8.52 -0.60 -0.56
C SER A 98 -7.70 -0.58 -1.85
N GLY A 99 -8.31 -0.81 -3.02
CA GLY A 99 -7.65 -0.68 -4.32
C GLY A 99 -7.14 0.74 -4.62
N MET A 100 -7.49 1.73 -3.79
CA MET A 100 -6.92 3.07 -3.88
C MET A 100 -5.45 3.14 -3.44
N ALA A 101 -4.94 2.22 -2.61
CA ALA A 101 -3.56 2.28 -2.10
C ALA A 101 -2.50 2.49 -3.21
N PRO A 102 -2.38 1.60 -4.21
CA PRO A 102 -1.36 1.78 -5.25
C PRO A 102 -1.62 3.04 -6.09
N ILE A 103 -2.88 3.44 -6.25
CA ILE A 103 -3.26 4.64 -6.99
C ILE A 103 -2.82 5.91 -6.27
N ILE A 104 -3.00 5.99 -4.95
CA ILE A 104 -2.54 7.12 -4.14
C ILE A 104 -1.01 7.21 -4.18
N ALA A 105 -0.29 6.09 -4.11
CA ALA A 105 1.17 6.08 -4.27
C ALA A 105 1.60 6.66 -5.63
N MET A 106 0.94 6.26 -6.71
CA MET A 106 1.25 6.78 -8.06
C MET A 106 0.87 8.26 -8.23
N LEU A 107 -0.25 8.70 -7.64
CA LEU A 107 -0.63 10.11 -7.64
C LEU A 107 0.40 10.96 -6.90
N ASN A 108 0.88 10.50 -5.74
CA ASN A 108 1.94 11.18 -4.98
C ASN A 108 3.25 11.22 -5.78
N GLN A 109 3.62 10.14 -6.48
CA GLN A 109 4.77 10.14 -7.38
C GLN A 109 4.62 11.20 -8.48
N LEU A 110 3.47 11.26 -9.17
CA LEU A 110 3.22 12.23 -10.24
C LEU A 110 3.28 13.68 -9.74
N VAL A 111 2.81 13.94 -8.52
CA VAL A 111 2.91 15.25 -7.87
C VAL A 111 4.36 15.61 -7.57
N ALA A 112 5.13 14.68 -6.98
CA ALA A 112 6.54 14.91 -6.66
C ALA A 112 7.39 15.18 -7.91
N GLU A 113 7.10 14.47 -9.00
CA GLU A 113 7.74 14.63 -10.31
C GLU A 113 7.26 15.88 -11.07
N LYS A 114 6.27 16.62 -10.54
CA LYS A 114 5.65 17.78 -11.20
C LYS A 114 5.14 17.43 -12.61
N SER A 115 4.53 16.26 -12.74
CA SER A 115 4.03 15.75 -14.02
C SER A 115 3.02 16.71 -14.66
N SER A 116 3.17 16.96 -15.96
CA SER A 116 2.24 17.78 -16.75
C SER A 116 1.14 16.96 -17.43
N ARG A 117 1.05 15.64 -17.14
CA ARG A 117 0.05 14.75 -17.76
C ARG A 117 -1.34 15.08 -17.23
N ASN A 118 -2.37 15.02 -18.09
CA ASN A 118 -3.75 15.13 -17.60
C ASN A 118 -4.13 13.85 -16.86
N ILE A 119 -4.63 13.99 -15.63
CA ILE A 119 -4.96 12.85 -14.77
C ILE A 119 -6.44 12.95 -14.38
N ARG A 120 -7.18 11.86 -14.60
CA ARG A 120 -8.55 11.70 -14.13
C ARG A 120 -8.61 10.51 -13.17
N PHE A 121 -9.04 10.75 -11.93
CA PHE A 121 -9.19 9.72 -10.92
C PHE A 121 -10.66 9.51 -10.58
N PHE A 122 -11.13 8.28 -10.75
CA PHE A 122 -12.47 7.83 -10.37
C PHE A 122 -12.37 6.89 -9.18
N LEU A 123 -13.04 7.25 -8.08
CA LEU A 123 -13.14 6.41 -6.90
C LEU A 123 -14.58 5.99 -6.67
N ARG A 124 -14.83 4.68 -6.65
CA ARG A 124 -16.12 4.17 -6.18
C ARG A 124 -16.22 4.37 -4.67
N ARG A 125 -17.16 5.22 -4.26
CA ARG A 125 -17.58 5.33 -2.86
C ARG A 125 -18.19 4.00 -2.42
N ALA A 126 -17.81 3.50 -1.25
CA ALA A 126 -18.51 2.37 -0.64
C ALA A 126 -19.97 2.78 -0.40
N GLY A 127 -20.92 1.94 -0.83
CA GLY A 127 -22.33 2.16 -0.54
C GLY A 127 -22.57 2.11 0.98
N MET A 128 -23.49 2.96 1.46
CA MET A 128 -24.06 2.85 2.80
C MET A 128 -24.84 1.54 2.94
#